data_AF-A0A329Y7V7-F1
#
_entry.id   AF-A0A329Y7V7-F1
#
_cell.length_a   1.000
_cell.length_b   1.000
_cell.length_c   1.000
_cell.angle_alpha   90.00
_cell.angle_beta   90.00
_cell.angle_gamma   90.00
#
_symmetry.space_group_name_H-M   'P 1'
#
loop_
_entity.id
_entity.type
_entity.pdbx_description
1 polymer ?
#
loop_
_entity_poly.entity_id
_entity_poly.type
_entity_poly.pdbx_seq_one_letter_code
_entity_poly.pdbx_strand_id
1 'polypeptide(L)'
;MADSLSSLQRNRIHRALSRPNLLLGADRELVLLTGLAAVILIFVVLTVYSALFGVAVWIVVVGLLRTMAKSDPFMRQVYIRHISYRPYYKATTSPWRRY
;
A
#
# COMPACT_ATOMS: atom_id res chain seq x y z
N MET A 1 42.88 -35.60 -5.42
CA MET A 1 41.97 -34.79 -6.26
C MET A 1 41.06 -34.05 -5.31
N ALA A 2 41.34 -32.78 -5.04
CA ALA A 2 40.58 -31.97 -4.10
C ALA A 2 39.63 -31.07 -4.89
N ASP A 3 38.35 -31.15 -4.58
CA ASP A 3 37.26 -30.44 -5.23
C ASP A 3 37.49 -28.93 -5.22
N SER A 4 37.28 -28.33 -6.39
CA SER A 4 37.30 -26.89 -6.61
C SER A 4 36.28 -26.22 -5.70
N LEU A 5 36.77 -25.52 -4.69
CA LEU A 5 35.99 -24.66 -3.81
C LEU A 5 35.13 -23.72 -4.66
N SER A 6 33.83 -24.01 -4.71
CA SER A 6 32.84 -23.21 -5.43
C SER A 6 32.87 -21.79 -4.89
N SER A 7 33.43 -20.88 -5.66
CA SER A 7 33.53 -19.47 -5.27
C SER A 7 32.12 -18.90 -5.17
N LEU A 8 31.78 -18.41 -3.98
CA LEU A 8 30.46 -17.90 -3.65
C LEU A 8 30.20 -16.61 -4.46
N GLN A 9 29.47 -16.73 -5.57
CA GLN A 9 29.19 -15.61 -6.48
C GLN A 9 28.20 -14.63 -5.83
N ARG A 10 28.71 -13.46 -5.37
CA ARG A 10 27.87 -12.39 -4.81
C ARG A 10 27.29 -11.53 -5.93
N ASN A 11 25.98 -11.64 -6.16
CA ASN A 11 25.25 -10.72 -7.02
C ASN A 11 24.80 -9.47 -6.25
N ARG A 12 24.98 -8.29 -6.85
CA ARG A 12 24.59 -7.01 -6.27
C ARG A 12 23.08 -6.84 -6.45
N ILE A 13 22.31 -7.01 -5.38
CA ILE A 13 20.86 -6.78 -5.43
C ILE A 13 20.60 -5.28 -5.46
N HIS A 14 20.06 -4.79 -6.57
CA HIS A 14 19.73 -3.38 -6.74
C HIS A 14 18.50 -3.02 -5.90
N ARG A 15 18.72 -2.20 -4.87
CA ARG A 15 17.70 -1.73 -3.91
C ARG A 15 16.57 -0.90 -4.54
N ALA A 16 16.70 -0.52 -5.81
CA ALA A 16 15.69 0.23 -6.55
C ALA A 16 14.43 -0.61 -6.86
N LEU A 17 14.55 -1.93 -6.99
CA LEU A 17 13.41 -2.81 -7.31
C LEU A 17 12.64 -3.31 -6.08
N SER A 18 13.23 -3.21 -4.88
CA SER A 18 12.64 -3.75 -3.65
C SER A 18 11.93 -2.70 -2.79
N ARG A 19 12.11 -1.41 -3.08
CA ARG A 19 11.44 -0.35 -2.32
C ARG A 19 10.05 -0.10 -2.89
N PRO A 20 9.00 -0.08 -2.05
CA PRO A 20 7.68 0.34 -2.49
C PRO A 20 7.73 1.80 -2.99
N ASN A 21 7.17 2.03 -4.17
CA ASN A 21 7.14 3.34 -4.81
C ASN A 21 6.05 4.22 -4.17
N LEU A 22 6.40 4.87 -3.07
CA LEU A 22 5.54 5.80 -2.34
C LEU A 22 5.51 7.15 -3.07
N LEU A 23 4.32 7.70 -3.29
CA LEU A 23 4.13 9.03 -3.87
C LEU A 23 3.77 10.02 -2.77
N LEU A 24 4.50 11.14 -2.69
CA LEU A 24 4.35 12.15 -1.63
C LEU A 24 4.47 11.58 -0.19
N GLY A 25 5.17 10.45 -0.03
CA GLY A 25 5.29 9.76 1.26
C GLY A 25 4.06 8.99 1.70
N ALA A 26 3.13 8.71 0.78
CA ALA A 26 1.95 7.88 0.97
C ALA A 26 1.76 6.92 -0.22
N ASP A 27 0.79 6.00 -0.11
CA ASP A 27 0.44 5.09 -1.20
C ASP A 27 -0.08 5.86 -2.42
N ARG A 28 0.59 5.68 -3.57
CA ARG A 28 0.25 6.33 -4.84
C ARG A 28 -1.23 6.24 -5.18
N GLU A 29 -1.78 5.03 -5.13
CA GLU A 29 -3.15 4.78 -5.55
C GLU A 29 -4.16 5.51 -4.66
N LEU A 30 -3.94 5.56 -3.34
CA LEU A 30 -4.84 6.24 -2.41
C LEU A 30 -4.79 7.76 -2.59
N VAL A 31 -3.59 8.33 -2.78
CA VAL A 31 -3.43 9.77 -3.04
C VAL A 31 -4.09 10.16 -4.37
N LEU A 32 -3.92 9.35 -5.42
CA LEU A 32 -4.54 9.61 -6.73
C LEU A 32 -6.08 9.50 -6.67
N LEU A 33 -6.61 8.46 -6.01
CA LEU A 33 -8.06 8.28 -5.87
C LEU A 33 -8.70 9.40 -5.05
N THR A 34 -8.09 9.80 -3.93
CA THR A 34 -8.60 10.88 -3.09
C THR A 34 -8.48 12.25 -3.76
N GLY A 35 -7.41 12.48 -4.53
CA GLY A 35 -7.27 13.67 -5.37
C GLY A 35 -8.33 13.73 -6.47
N LEU A 36 -8.59 12.63 -7.16
CA LEU A 36 -9.66 12.52 -8.15
C LEU A 36 -11.03 12.82 -7.51
N ALA A 37 -11.33 12.20 -6.36
CA ALA A 37 -12.58 12.42 -5.65
C ALA A 37 -12.76 13.88 -5.20
N ALA A 38 -11.69 14.51 -4.72
CA ALA A 38 -11.71 15.93 -4.36
C ALA A 38 -11.99 16.82 -5.58
N VAL A 39 -11.35 16.56 -6.71
CA VAL A 39 -11.59 17.29 -7.96
C VAL A 39 -13.05 17.12 -8.41
N ILE A 40 -13.58 15.88 -8.41
CA ILE A 40 -14.99 15.61 -8.74
C ILE A 40 -15.92 16.40 -7.83
N LEU A 41 -15.67 16.40 -6.51
CA LEU A 41 -16.50 17.13 -5.54
C LEU A 41 -16.53 18.65 -5.83
N ILE A 42 -15.39 19.23 -6.22
CA ILE A 42 -15.31 20.65 -6.59
C ILE A 42 -16.13 20.92 -7.85
N PHE A 43 -16.00 20.07 -8.88
CA PHE A 43 -16.71 20.22 -10.15
C PHE A 43 -18.22 19.94 -10.07
N VAL A 44 -18.67 19.09 -9.16
CA VAL A 44 -20.11 18.80 -8.99
C VAL A 44 -20.85 20.01 -8.42
N VAL A 45 -20.22 20.74 -7.50
CA VAL A 45 -20.88 21.85 -6.79
C VAL A 45 -20.63 23.20 -7.47
N LEU A 46 -19.50 23.39 -8.17
CA LEU A 46 -19.15 24.64 -8.89
C LEU A 46 -19.19 25.93 -8.04
N THR A 47 -19.06 25.83 -6.72
CA THR A 47 -19.01 26.98 -5.81
C THR A 47 -17.60 27.19 -5.25
N VAL A 48 -17.25 28.46 -4.96
CA VAL A 48 -15.97 28.82 -4.35
C VAL A 48 -15.79 28.16 -2.97
N TYR A 49 -16.88 28.03 -2.20
CA TYR A 49 -16.88 27.32 -0.93
C TYR A 49 -16.53 25.83 -1.09
N SER A 50 -17.05 25.17 -2.13
CA SER A 50 -16.71 23.77 -2.42
C SER A 50 -15.25 23.62 -2.82
N ALA A 51 -14.69 24.57 -3.58
CA ALA A 51 -13.27 24.58 -3.92
C ALA A 51 -12.39 24.65 -2.66
N LEU A 52 -12.68 25.58 -1.75
CA LEU A 52 -11.94 25.73 -0.50
C LEU A 52 -12.06 24.48 0.38
N PHE A 53 -13.29 23.97 0.52
CA PHE A 53 -13.58 22.78 1.32
C PHE A 53 -12.92 21.53 0.74
N GLY A 54 -13.01 21.32 -0.57
CA GLY A 54 -12.42 20.19 -1.27
C GLY A 54 -10.89 20.16 -1.13
N VAL A 55 -10.24 21.31 -1.27
CA VAL A 55 -8.78 21.42 -1.05
C VAL A 55 -8.42 21.16 0.41
N ALA A 56 -9.15 21.73 1.37
CA ALA A 56 -8.91 21.52 2.79
C ALA A 56 -9.05 20.04 3.18
N VAL A 57 -10.14 19.40 2.76
CA VAL A 57 -10.38 17.96 2.98
C VAL A 57 -9.28 17.13 2.32
N TRP A 58 -8.88 17.45 1.10
CA TRP A 58 -7.84 16.72 0.39
C TRP A 58 -6.49 16.79 1.13
N ILE A 59 -6.09 17.96 1.62
CA ILE A 59 -4.86 18.12 2.41
C ILE A 59 -4.92 17.29 3.70
N VAL A 60 -6.05 17.31 4.41
CA VAL A 60 -6.24 16.51 5.63
C VAL A 60 -6.11 15.01 5.34
N VAL A 61 -6.78 14.54 4.28
CA VAL A 61 -6.74 13.13 3.86
C VAL A 61 -5.33 12.70 3.47
N VAL A 62 -4.62 13.52 2.67
CA VAL A 62 -3.23 13.25 2.29
C VAL A 62 -2.31 13.25 3.52
N GLY A 63 -2.54 14.16 4.48
CA GLY A 63 -1.82 14.19 5.75
C GLY A 63 -1.99 12.90 6.56
N LEU A 64 -3.22 12.41 6.68
CA LEU A 64 -3.51 11.13 7.34
C LEU A 64 -2.85 9.95 6.62
N LEU A 65 -2.99 9.86 5.29
CA LEU A 65 -2.35 8.82 4.48
C LEU A 65 -0.83 8.83 4.62
N ARG A 66 -0.21 10.02 4.73
CA ARG A 66 1.23 10.17 4.98
C ARG A 66 1.63 9.66 6.36
N THR A 67 0.84 9.95 7.40
CA THR A 67 1.11 9.40 8.75
C THR A 67 0.99 7.89 8.79
N MET A 68 0.01 7.31 8.07
CA MET A 68 -0.17 5.87 7.95
C MET A 68 1.02 5.20 7.24
N ALA A 69 1.43 5.74 6.09
CA ALA A 69 2.56 5.20 5.33
C ALA A 69 3.92 5.36 6.04
N LYS A 70 4.05 6.35 6.94
CA LYS A 70 5.23 6.49 7.81
C LYS A 70 5.30 5.35 8.85
N SER A 71 4.15 4.85 9.31
CA SER A 71 4.06 3.75 10.27
C SER A 71 4.31 2.39 9.62
N ASP A 72 3.61 2.11 8.52
CA ASP A 72 3.81 0.88 7.74
C ASP A 72 3.40 1.09 6.27
N PRO A 73 4.36 1.06 5.32
CA PRO A 73 4.10 1.15 3.88
C PRO A 73 3.21 0.01 3.32
N PHE A 74 3.12 -1.13 4.01
CA PHE A 74 2.35 -2.29 3.56
C PHE A 74 1.01 -2.45 4.28
N MET A 75 0.62 -1.48 5.13
CA MET A 75 -0.58 -1.55 5.96
C MET A 75 -1.85 -1.78 5.13
N ARG A 76 -1.93 -1.22 3.92
CA ARG A 76 -3.03 -1.48 2.99
C ARG A 76 -3.17 -2.96 2.62
N GLN A 77 -2.05 -3.61 2.27
CA GLN A 77 -2.06 -5.01 1.84
C GLN A 77 -2.41 -5.93 3.00
N VAL A 78 -1.90 -5.63 4.20
CA VAL A 78 -2.26 -6.35 5.42
C VAL A 78 -3.74 -6.17 5.76
N TYR A 79 -4.27 -4.95 5.63
CA TYR A 79 -5.68 -4.66 5.90
C TYR A 79 -6.63 -5.38 4.94
N ILE A 80 -6.32 -5.37 3.64
CA ILE A 80 -7.11 -6.11 2.63
C ILE A 80 -7.08 -7.61 2.93
N ARG A 81 -5.91 -8.15 3.29
CA ARG A 81 -5.79 -9.56 3.70
C ARG A 81 -6.60 -9.85 4.96
N HIS A 82 -6.54 -8.97 5.95
CA HIS A 82 -7.29 -9.10 7.20
C HIS A 82 -8.80 -9.17 6.95
N ILE A 83 -9.35 -8.31 6.09
CA ILE A 83 -10.76 -8.35 5.69
C ILE A 83 -11.09 -9.63 4.91
N SER A 84 -10.19 -10.06 4.02
CA SER A 84 -10.41 -11.24 3.19
C SER A 84 -10.32 -12.55 3.99
N TYR A 85 -9.67 -12.55 5.14
CA TYR A 85 -9.52 -13.74 5.97
C TYR A 85 -10.79 -14.05 6.75
N ARG A 86 -11.07 -15.34 6.88
CA ARG A 86 -12.18 -15.78 7.73
C ARG A 86 -11.83 -15.53 9.19
N PRO A 87 -12.81 -15.14 10.03
CA PRO A 87 -12.60 -14.92 11.47
C PRO A 87 -12.17 -16.20 12.19
N TYR A 88 -12.49 -17.36 11.63
CA TYR A 88 -12.08 -18.64 12.16
C TYR A 88 -11.51 -19.52 11.05
N TYR A 89 -10.23 -19.89 11.19
CA TYR A 89 -9.62 -20.96 10.43
C TYR A 89 -9.65 -22.23 11.28
N LYS A 90 -10.33 -23.27 10.79
CA LYS A 90 -10.24 -24.60 11.39
C LYS A 90 -8.78 -25.05 11.37
N ALA A 91 -8.33 -25.72 12.43
CA ALA A 91 -7.00 -26.34 12.53
C ALA A 91 -6.88 -27.59 11.62
N THR A 92 -7.39 -27.52 10.39
CA THR A 92 -7.31 -28.60 9.40
C THR A 92 -6.11 -28.34 8.50
N THR A 93 -5.16 -29.26 8.51
CA THR A 93 -3.93 -29.19 7.74
C THR A 93 -4.17 -29.51 6.25
N SER A 94 -4.27 -28.48 5.41
CA SER A 94 -4.29 -28.54 3.93
C SER A 94 -5.39 -29.39 3.27
N PRO A 95 -5.66 -29.20 1.97
CA PRO A 95 -6.65 -29.99 1.22
C PRO A 95 -6.27 -31.48 1.04
N TRP A 96 -5.03 -31.87 1.37
CA TRP A 96 -4.47 -33.19 1.10
C TRP A 96 -4.62 -34.19 2.25
N ARG A 97 -5.25 -33.79 3.36
CA ARG A 97 -5.53 -34.71 4.45
C ARG A 97 -6.70 -35.61 4.07
N ARG A 98 -6.40 -36.71 3.36
CA ARG A 98 -7.22 -37.93 3.46
C ARG A 98 -7.04 -38.44 4.89
N TYR A 99 -8.12 -38.88 5.51
CA TYR A 99 -8.23 -39.41 6.88
C TYR A 99 -8.40 -38.34 7.97
#